data_AF-A0A534RGS9-F1
#
_entry.id   AF-A0A534RGS9-F1
#
_cell.length_a   1.000
_cell.length_b   1.000
_cell.length_c   1.000
_cell.angle_alpha   90.00
_cell.angle_beta   90.00
_cell.angle_gamma   90.00
#
_symmetry.space_group_name_H-M   'P 1'
#
loop_
_entity.id
_entity.type
_entity.pdbx_description
1 polymer ?
#
loop_
_entity_poly.entity_id
_entity_poly.type
_entity_poly.pdbx_seq_one_letter_code
_entity_poly.pdbx_strand_id
1 'polypeptide(L)'
;QFPVELVERFILTVTKPGDLVVDPFMGVGSTACAAVKNGRRAAGAECLPAYVQIARERICLAAKRLLKTRPMDRPVHQPDPNSALARRDLDFCRAEPKRSVRPPPQGLRIASLVLERARSRTGSQLSLLHDGPPRSE
;
A
#
# COMPACT_ATOMS: atom_id res chain seq x y z
N GLN A 1 -12.23 -14.86 -1.12
CA GLN A 1 -12.41 -14.05 -2.34
C GLN A 1 -12.18 -12.59 -1.99
N PHE A 2 -11.41 -11.86 -2.81
CA PHE A 2 -11.17 -10.43 -2.60
C PHE A 2 -12.43 -9.60 -2.95
N PRO A 3 -12.86 -8.66 -2.10
CA PRO A 3 -14.09 -7.90 -2.34
C PRO A 3 -13.98 -7.02 -3.59
N VAL A 4 -15.00 -7.07 -4.44
CA VAL A 4 -15.02 -6.34 -5.72
C VAL A 4 -15.04 -4.84 -5.48
N GLU A 5 -15.77 -4.39 -4.46
CA GLU A 5 -15.92 -2.98 -4.12
C GLU A 5 -14.60 -2.31 -3.71
N LEU A 6 -13.64 -3.08 -3.19
CA LEU A 6 -12.35 -2.53 -2.80
C LEU A 6 -11.53 -2.14 -4.04
N VAL A 7 -11.47 -3.03 -5.04
CA VAL A 7 -10.79 -2.74 -6.32
C VAL A 7 -11.54 -1.67 -7.11
N GLU A 8 -12.88 -1.69 -7.05
CA GLU A 8 -13.74 -0.73 -7.73
C GLU A 8 -13.40 0.72 -7.36
N ARG A 9 -13.18 1.02 -6.07
CA ARG A 9 -12.77 2.36 -5.62
C ARG A 9 -11.46 2.81 -6.26
N PHE A 10 -10.48 1.91 -6.38
CA PHE A 10 -9.21 2.22 -7.00
C PHE A 10 -9.39 2.50 -8.50
N ILE A 11 -10.08 1.62 -9.23
CA ILE A 11 -10.37 1.78 -10.66
C ILE A 11 -11.07 3.12 -10.93
N LEU A 12 -12.08 3.47 -10.15
CA LEU A 12 -12.82 4.72 -10.32
C LEU A 12 -11.96 5.97 -10.09
N THR A 13 -10.95 5.87 -9.24
CA THR A 13 -10.07 7.00 -8.89
C THR A 13 -8.99 7.24 -9.95
N VAL A 14 -8.51 6.18 -10.60
CA VAL A 14 -7.33 6.26 -11.49
C VAL A 14 -7.64 6.01 -12.98
N THR A 15 -8.90 5.75 -13.34
CA THR A 15 -9.31 5.48 -14.73
C THR A 15 -10.60 6.18 -15.12
N LYS A 16 -10.76 6.43 -16.41
CA LYS A 16 -11.98 6.96 -17.05
C LYS A 16 -12.79 5.83 -17.69
N PRO A 17 -14.11 6.01 -17.92
CA PRO A 17 -14.88 5.09 -18.74
C PRO A 17 -14.21 4.85 -20.11
N GLY A 18 -14.21 3.61 -20.58
CA GLY A 18 -13.54 3.18 -21.81
C GLY A 18 -12.08 2.76 -21.65
N ASP A 19 -11.40 3.17 -20.57
CA ASP A 19 -10.01 2.77 -20.32
C ASP A 19 -9.85 1.25 -20.16
N LEU A 20 -8.65 0.75 -20.44
CA LEU A 20 -8.28 -0.65 -20.27
C LEU A 20 -7.62 -0.87 -18.89
N VAL A 21 -8.24 -1.71 -18.06
CA VAL A 21 -7.67 -2.18 -16.80
C VAL A 21 -7.01 -3.54 -17.03
N VAL A 22 -5.73 -3.67 -16.66
CA VAL A 22 -4.96 -4.91 -16.82
C VAL A 22 -4.61 -5.52 -15.46
N ASP A 23 -4.89 -6.81 -15.30
CA ASP A 23 -4.56 -7.58 -14.10
C ASP A 23 -3.83 -8.89 -14.46
N PRO A 24 -2.51 -8.99 -14.28
CA PRO A 24 -1.75 -10.21 -14.64
C PRO A 24 -2.03 -11.40 -13.71
N PHE A 25 -2.71 -11.19 -12.58
CA PHE A 25 -3.03 -12.22 -11.58
C PHE A 25 -4.53 -12.20 -11.28
N MET A 26 -5.32 -12.39 -12.33
CA MET A 26 -6.76 -12.09 -12.31
C MET A 26 -7.55 -12.97 -11.33
N GLY A 27 -7.09 -14.18 -11.02
CA GLY A 27 -7.81 -15.12 -10.16
C GLY A 27 -9.24 -15.33 -10.65
N VAL A 28 -10.21 -15.10 -9.75
CA VAL A 28 -11.65 -15.17 -10.06
C VAL A 28 -12.24 -13.87 -10.66
N GLY A 29 -11.40 -12.94 -11.10
CA GLY A 29 -11.81 -11.80 -11.91
C GLY A 29 -12.39 -10.60 -11.18
N SER A 30 -12.08 -10.37 -9.89
CA SER A 30 -12.62 -9.21 -9.15
C SER A 30 -12.30 -7.86 -9.82
N THR A 31 -11.07 -7.68 -10.31
CA THR A 31 -10.65 -6.48 -11.05
C THR A 31 -11.44 -6.29 -12.35
N ALA A 32 -11.57 -7.35 -13.15
CA ALA A 32 -12.33 -7.32 -14.40
C ALA A 32 -13.83 -7.07 -14.17
N CYS A 33 -14.41 -7.68 -13.12
CA CYS A 33 -15.81 -7.45 -12.74
C CYS A 33 -16.04 -5.98 -12.39
N ALA A 34 -15.16 -5.38 -11.58
CA ALA A 34 -15.24 -3.97 -11.21
C ALA A 34 -15.07 -3.03 -12.42
N ALA A 35 -14.10 -3.32 -13.29
CA ALA A 35 -13.86 -2.54 -14.50
C ALA A 35 -15.09 -2.54 -15.44
N VAL A 36 -15.57 -3.73 -15.81
CA VAL A 36 -16.67 -3.89 -16.77
C VAL A 36 -17.99 -3.32 -16.21
N LYS A 37 -18.28 -3.55 -14.92
CA LYS A 37 -19.45 -2.96 -14.24
C LYS A 37 -19.49 -1.43 -14.39
N ASN A 38 -18.32 -0.79 -14.42
CA ASN A 38 -18.17 0.65 -14.51
C ASN A 38 -17.84 1.15 -15.92
N GLY A 39 -18.07 0.34 -16.96
CA GLY A 39 -17.89 0.77 -18.36
C GLY A 39 -16.42 0.92 -18.78
N ARG A 40 -15.50 0.21 -18.13
CA ARG A 40 -14.10 0.05 -18.55
C ARG A 40 -13.91 -1.28 -19.26
N ARG A 41 -12.87 -1.38 -20.08
CA ARG A 41 -12.40 -2.64 -20.64
C ARG A 41 -11.50 -3.33 -19.62
N ALA A 42 -11.39 -4.66 -19.70
CA ALA A 42 -10.51 -5.44 -18.85
C ALA A 42 -9.70 -6.45 -19.65
N ALA A 43 -8.44 -6.65 -19.27
CA ALA A 43 -7.59 -7.72 -19.77
C ALA A 43 -6.75 -8.30 -18.62
N GLY A 44 -6.22 -9.50 -18.81
CA GLY A 44 -5.36 -10.12 -17.81
C GLY A 44 -5.19 -11.61 -18.02
N ALA A 45 -4.49 -12.24 -17.08
CA ALA A 45 -4.12 -13.64 -17.16
C ALA A 45 -4.37 -14.35 -15.83
N GLU A 46 -4.58 -15.65 -15.92
CA GLU A 46 -4.69 -16.57 -14.79
C GLU A 46 -4.21 -17.94 -15.26
N CYS A 47 -3.38 -18.61 -14.46
CA CYS A 47 -2.75 -19.87 -14.84
C CYS A 47 -3.64 -21.08 -14.55
N LEU A 48 -4.57 -20.96 -13.59
CA LEU A 48 -5.46 -22.05 -13.20
C LEU A 48 -6.76 -22.02 -14.05
N PRO A 49 -7.02 -23.04 -14.90
CA PRO A 49 -8.20 -23.06 -15.77
C PRO A 49 -9.52 -22.98 -15.00
N ALA A 50 -9.58 -23.56 -13.80
CA ALA A 50 -10.76 -23.48 -12.94
C ALA A 50 -11.12 -22.03 -12.57
N TYR A 51 -10.12 -21.19 -12.28
CA TYR A 51 -10.33 -19.78 -11.97
C TYR A 51 -10.70 -18.98 -13.21
N VAL A 52 -10.16 -19.32 -14.38
CA VAL A 52 -10.56 -18.71 -15.66
C VAL A 52 -12.05 -18.92 -15.94
N GLN A 53 -12.59 -20.12 -15.71
CA GLN A 53 -14.02 -20.37 -15.91
C GLN A 53 -14.88 -19.54 -14.96
N ILE A 54 -14.55 -19.54 -13.66
CA ILE A 54 -15.25 -18.75 -12.65
C ILE A 54 -15.17 -17.26 -12.98
N ALA A 55 -14.01 -16.76 -13.40
CA ALA A 55 -13.81 -15.37 -13.80
C ALA A 55 -14.71 -15.00 -14.99
N ARG A 56 -14.77 -15.84 -16.03
CA ARG A 56 -15.62 -15.62 -17.21
C ARG A 56 -17.10 -15.48 -16.84
N GLU A 57 -17.61 -16.40 -16.02
CA GLU A 57 -19.00 -16.35 -15.55
C GLU A 57 -19.27 -15.07 -14.76
N ARG A 58 -18.39 -14.73 -13.81
CA ARG A 58 -18.52 -13.53 -12.98
C ARG A 58 -18.45 -12.25 -13.80
N ILE A 59 -17.55 -12.17 -14.78
CA ILE A 59 -17.42 -11.00 -15.67
C ILE A 59 -18.69 -10.85 -16.52
N CYS A 60 -19.25 -11.94 -17.05
CA CYS A 60 -20.51 -11.92 -17.80
C CYS A 60 -21.68 -11.42 -16.92
N LEU A 61 -21.77 -11.90 -15.68
CA LEU A 61 -22.76 -11.42 -14.71
C LEU A 61 -22.54 -9.95 -14.35
N ALA A 62 -21.29 -9.50 -14.20
CA ALA A 62 -20.96 -8.11 -13.90
C ALA A 62 -21.34 -7.17 -15.06
N ALA A 63 -21.08 -7.58 -16.30
CA ALA A 63 -21.48 -6.86 -17.51
C ALA A 63 -23.00 -6.66 -17.59
N LYS A 64 -23.76 -7.70 -17.19
CA LYS A 64 -25.22 -7.67 -17.11
C LYS A 64 -25.75 -6.99 -15.84
N ARG A 65 -24.88 -6.50 -14.94
CA ARG A 65 -25.21 -5.94 -13.62
C ARG A 65 -25.99 -6.92 -12.71
N LEU A 66 -25.81 -8.22 -12.92
CA LEU A 66 -26.44 -9.30 -12.13
C LEU A 66 -25.51 -9.87 -11.05
N LEU A 67 -24.21 -9.55 -11.08
CA LEU A 67 -23.26 -10.05 -10.11
C LEU A 67 -23.54 -9.45 -8.72
N LYS A 68 -23.89 -10.31 -7.76
CA LYS A 68 -24.05 -9.93 -6.36
C LYS A 68 -22.69 -9.53 -5.78
N THR A 69 -22.58 -8.27 -5.40
CA THR A 69 -21.39 -7.71 -4.74
C THR A 69 -21.82 -6.92 -3.52
N ARG A 70 -20.90 -6.73 -2.57
CA ARG A 70 -21.14 -5.81 -1.46
C ARG A 70 -21.16 -4.39 -2.04
N PRO A 71 -22.22 -3.59 -1.80
CA PRO A 71 -22.28 -2.25 -2.36
C PRO A 71 -21.29 -1.33 -1.62
N MET A 72 -20.77 -0.32 -2.33
CA MET A 72 -19.67 0.54 -1.85
C MET A 72 -20.02 1.38 -0.62
N ASP A 73 -21.31 1.72 -0.49
CA ASP A 73 -21.92 2.53 0.56
C ASP A 73 -22.17 1.75 1.86
N ARG A 74 -22.09 0.41 1.83
CA ARG A 74 -22.33 -0.40 3.03
C ARG A 74 -21.24 -0.14 4.09
N PRO A 75 -21.59 0.35 5.30
CA PRO A 75 -20.63 0.70 6.33
C PRO A 75 -19.82 -0.51 6.78
N VAL A 76 -18.54 -0.28 7.11
CA VAL A 76 -17.66 -1.32 7.66
C VAL A 76 -18.28 -1.85 8.95
N HIS A 77 -18.37 -3.17 9.08
CA HIS A 77 -18.92 -3.79 10.27
C HIS A 77 -18.02 -3.45 11.46
N GLN A 78 -18.59 -2.80 12.48
CA GLN A 78 -17.92 -2.57 13.74
C GLN A 78 -18.29 -3.72 14.69
N PRO A 79 -17.32 -4.57 15.09
CA PRO A 79 -17.58 -5.64 16.04
C PRO A 79 -17.89 -5.04 17.42
N ASP A 80 -18.64 -5.79 18.23
CA ASP A 80 -18.84 -5.45 19.64
C ASP A 80 -17.49 -5.40 20.37
N PRO A 81 -17.10 -4.26 20.98
CA PRO A 81 -15.83 -4.11 21.70
C PRO A 81 -15.61 -5.16 22.78
N ASN A 82 -16.68 -5.69 23.39
CA ASN A 82 -16.60 -6.68 24.46
C ASN A 82 -16.55 -8.13 23.95
N SER A 83 -16.72 -8.34 22.64
CA SER A 83 -16.57 -9.66 22.03
C SER A 83 -15.15 -10.18 22.17
N ALA A 84 -14.99 -11.50 22.31
CA ALA A 84 -13.67 -12.13 22.42
C ALA A 84 -12.73 -11.78 21.26
N LEU A 85 -13.28 -11.47 20.07
CA LEU A 85 -12.52 -11.10 18.87
C LEU A 85 -12.07 -9.63 18.86
N ALA A 86 -12.81 -8.74 19.52
CA ALA A 86 -12.51 -7.29 19.54
C ALA A 86 -11.69 -6.87 20.76
N ARG A 87 -11.65 -7.69 21.82
CA ARG A 87 -10.77 -7.48 22.96
C ARG A 87 -9.32 -7.48 22.48
N ARG A 88 -8.69 -6.30 22.49
CA ARG A 88 -7.25 -6.20 22.33
C ARG A 88 -6.60 -6.82 23.55
N ASP A 89 -5.73 -7.78 23.32
CA ASP A 89 -4.83 -8.24 24.36
C ASP A 89 -3.90 -7.07 24.74
N LEU A 90 -4.07 -6.55 25.95
CA LEU A 90 -3.29 -5.41 26.44
C LEU A 90 -1.81 -5.78 26.59
N ASP A 91 -1.49 -7.07 26.71
CA ASP A 91 -0.13 -7.56 26.79
C ASP A 91 0.59 -7.48 25.43
N PHE A 92 -0.16 -7.58 24.32
CA PHE A 92 0.39 -7.36 22.97
C PHE A 92 0.82 -5.89 22.75
N CYS A 93 0.10 -4.92 23.33
CA CYS A 93 0.48 -3.51 23.28
C CYS A 93 1.65 -3.14 24.21
N ARG A 94 1.87 -3.94 25.28
CA ARG A 94 2.96 -3.72 26.24
C ARG A 94 4.23 -4.49 25.91
N ALA A 95 4.22 -5.35 24.90
CA ALA A 95 5.42 -5.99 24.43
C ALA A 95 6.38 -4.95 23.87
N GLU A 96 7.42 -4.60 24.66
CA GLU A 96 8.57 -3.84 24.19
C GLU A 96 9.07 -4.45 22.87
N PRO A 97 9.24 -3.66 21.79
CA PRO A 97 9.73 -4.19 20.54
C PRO A 97 11.11 -4.80 20.82
N LYS A 98 11.26 -6.11 20.62
CA LYS A 98 12.58 -6.76 20.64
C LYS A 98 13.41 -6.25 19.45
N ARG A 99 13.89 -5.01 19.52
CA ARG A 99 14.97 -4.51 18.67
C ARG A 99 16.25 -5.16 19.16
N SER A 100 16.56 -6.34 18.65
CA SER A 100 17.94 -6.83 18.66
C SER A 100 18.72 -6.02 17.64
N VAL A 101 19.19 -4.84 18.05
CA VAL A 101 20.25 -4.15 17.32
C VAL A 101 21.48 -5.05 17.43
N ARG A 102 21.77 -5.83 16.40
CA ARG A 102 23.05 -6.54 16.33
C ARG A 102 24.13 -5.45 16.32
N PRO A 103 25.16 -5.54 17.17
CA PRO A 103 26.28 -4.62 17.05
C PRO A 103 26.86 -4.76 15.63
N PRO A 104 27.30 -3.67 15.01
CA PRO A 104 27.94 -3.74 13.71
C PRO A 104 29.13 -4.73 13.80
N PRO A 105 29.36 -5.55 12.76
CA PRO A 105 30.46 -6.51 12.77
C PRO A 105 31.77 -5.76 13.05
N GLN A 106 32.64 -6.37 13.88
CA GLN A 106 33.86 -5.76 14.44
C GLN A 106 34.92 -5.31 13.40
N GLY A 107 34.60 -5.39 12.11
CA GLY A 107 35.46 -5.06 10.97
C GLY A 107 35.25 -3.69 10.32
N LEU A 108 34.28 -2.86 10.73
CA LEU A 108 34.08 -1.53 10.13
C LEU A 108 34.68 -0.39 10.98
N ARG A 109 35.99 -0.42 11.24
CA ARG A 109 36.73 0.67 11.93
C ARG A 109 37.26 1.77 11.01
N ILE A 110 36.84 1.83 9.75
CA ILE A 110 37.35 2.85 8.82
C ILE A 110 36.53 4.15 8.89
N ALA A 111 35.24 4.10 9.22
CA ALA A 111 34.37 5.28 9.21
C ALA A 111 34.74 6.32 10.29
N SER A 112 35.11 5.89 11.51
CA SER A 112 35.49 6.83 12.59
C SER A 112 36.82 7.52 12.32
N LEU A 113 37.79 6.82 11.70
CA LEU A 113 39.10 7.39 11.39
C LEU A 113 39.02 8.46 10.28
N VAL A 114 38.12 8.28 9.29
CA VAL A 114 37.91 9.28 8.23
C VAL A 114 37.19 10.51 8.77
N LEU A 115 36.22 10.34 9.67
CA LEU A 115 35.51 11.47 10.28
C LEU A 115 36.39 12.29 11.23
N GLU A 116 37.27 11.65 12.00
CA GLU A 116 38.21 12.34 12.90
C GLU A 116 39.28 13.13 12.13
N ARG A 117 39.75 12.62 10.99
CA ARG A 117 40.68 13.34 10.10
C ARG A 117 40.02 14.49 9.34
N ALA A 118 38.72 14.41 9.05
CA ALA A 118 37.99 15.51 8.42
C ALA A 118 37.77 16.69 9.40
N ARG A 119 37.57 16.40 10.69
CA ARG A 119 37.33 17.43 11.72
C ARG A 119 38.60 18.19 12.13
N SER A 120 39.78 17.57 12.04
CA SER A 120 41.05 18.23 12.38
C SER A 120 41.57 19.18 11.31
N ARG A 121 41.03 19.16 10.08
CA ARG A 121 41.43 20.06 8.98
C ARG A 121 40.57 21.31 8.82
N THR A 122 39.39 21.35 9.44
CA THR A 122 38.40 22.43 9.21
C THR A 122 38.24 23.36 10.41
N GLY A 123 39.14 23.28 11.40
CA GLY A 123 39.10 24.05 12.65
C GLY A 123 39.72 25.46 12.60
N SER A 124 40.26 25.90 11.46
CA SER A 124 40.86 27.24 11.34
C SER A 124 40.32 27.98 10.13
N GLN A 125 39.09 28.48 10.22
CA GLN A 125 38.52 29.64 9.52
C GLN A 125 37.01 29.48 9.43
N LEU A 126 36.30 29.70 10.55
CA LEU A 126 34.88 30.02 10.49
C LEU A 126 34.52 30.92 11.67
N SER A 127 35.22 32.04 11.77
CA SER A 127 34.72 33.25 12.42
C SER A 127 34.75 34.32 11.35
N LEU A 128 33.67 35.10 11.23
CA LEU A 128 33.32 36.05 10.16
C LEU A 128 32.39 35.44 9.10
N LEU A 129 31.09 35.61 9.32
CA LEU A 129 30.05 36.00 8.35
C LEU A 129 28.67 35.81 9.03
N HIS A 130 28.43 36.57 10.10
CA HIS A 130 27.07 36.89 10.53
C HIS A 130 26.82 38.30 10.02
N ASP A 131 25.95 38.43 9.02
CA ASP A 131 25.05 39.57 8.80
C ASP A 131 24.24 39.30 7.53
N GLY A 132 23.00 38.82 7.71
CA GLY A 132 22.02 38.73 6.64
C GLY A 132 21.27 40.05 6.50
N PRO A 133 21.02 40.57 5.29
CA PRO A 133 20.34 41.85 5.12
C PRO A 133 18.82 41.72 5.42
N PRO A 134 18.18 42.80 5.90
CA PRO A 134 16.74 42.81 6.14
C PRO A 134 15.97 42.84 4.80
N ARG A 135 14.85 42.11 4.77
CA ARG A 135 13.90 42.11 3.65
C ARG A 135 13.17 43.45 3.56
N SER A 136 13.03 43.97 2.35
CA SER A 136 12.05 45.01 2.01
C SER A 136 11.25 44.60 0.77
N GLU A 137 9.94 44.59 0.98
CA GLU A 137 8.78 44.77 0.07
C GLU A 137 8.63 43.94 -1.21
#